data_AF-A0A2T1NE84-F1
#
_entry.id   AF-A0A2T1NE84-F1
#
_cell.length_a   1.000
_cell.length_b   1.000
_cell.length_c   1.000
_cell.angle_alpha   90.00
_cell.angle_beta   90.00
_cell.angle_gamma   90.00
#
_symmetry.space_group_name_H-M   'P 1'
#
loop_
_entity.id
_entity.type
_entity.pdbx_description
1 polymer ?
#
loop_
_entity_poly.entity_id
_entity_poly.type
_entity_poly.pdbx_seq_one_letter_code
_entity_poly.pdbx_strand_id
1 'polypeptide(L)'
;MSFGAVQHAISVMKSNRNLIKKHRKKGGLKGHFGLEKTEYNLPKASPKQLSELRNKLKSEKRLRNLKIYLFVGVITSAIIGVLVYYA
;
A
#
# COMPACT_ATOMS: atom_id res chain seq x y z
N MET A 1 -7.67 -28.94 -12.00
CA MET A 1 -6.64 -28.51 -11.02
C MET A 1 -6.40 -29.67 -10.07
N SER A 2 -5.17 -30.19 -10.02
CA SER A 2 -4.84 -31.43 -9.28
C SER A 2 -5.06 -31.26 -7.77
N PHE A 3 -5.63 -32.29 -7.12
CA PHE A 3 -5.82 -32.35 -5.66
C PHE A 3 -4.52 -32.05 -4.90
N GLY A 4 -3.36 -32.44 -5.44
CA GLY A 4 -2.05 -32.11 -4.88
C GLY A 4 -1.70 -30.61 -4.90
N ALA A 5 -2.15 -29.87 -5.92
CA ALA A 5 -1.94 -28.42 -5.99
C ALA A 5 -2.77 -27.68 -4.92
N VAL A 6 -3.98 -28.17 -4.63
CA VAL A 6 -4.84 -27.64 -3.57
C VAL A 6 -4.24 -27.92 -2.18
N GLN A 7 -3.72 -29.12 -1.95
CA GLN A 7 -3.02 -29.46 -0.71
C GLN A 7 -1.76 -28.63 -0.49
N HIS A 8 -0.97 -28.40 -1.54
CA HIS A 8 0.20 -27.55 -1.49
C HIS A 8 -0.17 -26.09 -1.17
N ALA A 9 -1.21 -25.55 -1.81
CA ALA A 9 -1.73 -24.21 -1.53
C ALA A 9 -2.18 -24.05 -0.07
N ILE A 10 -2.90 -25.05 0.48
CA ILE A 10 -3.34 -25.06 1.88
C ILE A 10 -2.12 -25.06 2.83
N SER A 11 -1.08 -25.85 2.52
CA SER A 11 0.16 -25.88 3.31
C SER A 11 0.87 -24.53 3.33
N VAL A 12 1.01 -23.89 2.16
CA VAL A 12 1.61 -22.56 2.02
C VAL A 12 0.82 -21.51 2.79
N MET A 13 -0.51 -21.50 2.67
CA MET A 13 -1.38 -20.58 3.41
C MET A 13 -1.24 -20.73 4.93
N LYS A 14 -1.15 -21.98 5.42
CA LYS A 14 -0.99 -22.29 6.85
C LYS A 14 0.39 -21.85 7.37
N SER A 15 1.44 -22.05 6.59
CA SER A 15 2.80 -21.58 6.89
C SER A 15 2.84 -20.04 7.00
N ASN A 16 2.30 -19.34 6.00
CA ASN A 16 2.23 -17.88 5.98
C ASN A 16 1.45 -17.32 7.18
N ARG A 17 0.34 -17.95 7.56
CA ARG A 17 -0.45 -17.56 8.73
C ARG A 17 0.31 -17.75 10.05
N ASN A 18 1.17 -18.76 10.12
CA ASN A 18 2.02 -18.98 11.30
C ASN A 18 3.15 -17.94 11.39
N LEU A 19 3.69 -17.46 10.27
CA LEU A 19 4.64 -16.34 10.24
C LEU A 19 4.02 -15.05 10.80
N ILE A 20 2.77 -14.74 10.44
CA ILE A 20 2.05 -13.60 11.02
C ILE A 20 1.92 -13.74 12.54
N LYS A 21 1.61 -14.93 13.05
CA LYS A 21 1.55 -15.17 14.51
C LYS A 21 2.92 -15.06 15.19
N LYS A 22 4.00 -15.44 14.50
CA LYS A 22 5.39 -15.31 14.97
C LYS A 22 5.81 -13.84 15.06
N HIS A 23 5.42 -13.00 14.11
CA HIS A 23 5.65 -11.55 14.17
C HIS A 23 4.71 -10.81 15.15
N ARG A 24 3.53 -11.37 15.43
CA ARG A 24 2.51 -10.75 16.28
C ARG A 24 2.64 -11.13 17.77
N LYS A 25 3.45 -12.14 18.13
CA LYS A 25 3.68 -12.54 19.52
C LYS A 25 5.09 -12.21 19.99
N LYS A 26 5.12 -11.31 20.99
CA LYS A 26 6.23 -10.93 21.89
C LYS A 26 7.27 -9.97 21.29
N GLY A 27 7.08 -8.67 21.57
CA GLY A 27 8.18 -7.83 22.05
C GLY A 27 8.96 -6.97 21.05
N GLY A 28 8.43 -6.65 19.87
CA GLY A 28 9.05 -5.66 18.98
C GLY A 28 8.61 -4.23 19.30
N LEU A 29 9.48 -3.43 19.93
CA LEU A 29 9.35 -1.99 20.17
C LEU A 29 8.07 -1.52 20.91
N LYS A 30 7.66 -2.21 21.98
CA LYS A 30 6.91 -1.51 23.03
C LYS A 30 7.89 -0.71 23.88
N GLY A 31 8.40 0.37 23.29
CA GLY A 31 8.97 1.47 24.05
C GLY A 31 7.90 1.95 25.04
N HIS A 32 8.36 2.25 26.24
CA HIS A 32 7.62 2.77 27.37
C HIS A 32 6.38 3.58 26.96
N PHE A 33 5.20 3.26 27.51
CA PHE A 33 4.02 4.12 27.46
C PHE A 33 4.24 5.36 28.36
N GLY A 34 5.32 6.09 28.12
CA GLY A 34 5.48 7.47 28.59
C GLY A 34 4.82 8.38 27.56
N LEU A 35 4.17 9.44 28.04
CA LEU A 35 3.69 10.57 27.24
C LEU A 35 4.84 11.36 26.57
N GLU A 36 5.99 10.73 26.32
CA GLU A 36 7.14 11.34 25.68
C GLU A 36 6.94 11.30 24.17
N LYS A 37 6.86 12.49 23.59
CA LYS A 37 6.98 12.66 22.14
C LYS A 37 8.32 12.08 21.75
N THR A 38 8.32 11.09 20.85
CA THR A 38 9.54 10.59 20.22
C THR A 38 10.34 11.79 19.67
N GLU A 39 11.42 12.16 20.36
CA GLU A 39 12.30 13.24 19.91
C GLU A 39 13.13 12.71 18.75
N TYR A 40 12.64 12.97 17.54
CA TYR A 40 13.37 12.62 16.34
C TYR A 40 14.53 13.61 16.17
N ASN A 41 15.76 13.15 16.43
CA ASN A 41 16.99 13.82 16.00
C ASN A 41 17.16 13.66 14.48
N LEU A 42 16.24 14.27 13.72
CA LEU A 42 16.36 14.35 12.26
C LEU A 42 17.43 15.39 11.94
N PRO A 43 18.38 15.09 11.03
CA PRO A 43 19.27 16.13 10.53
C PRO A 43 18.41 17.25 9.94
N LYS A 44 18.76 18.50 10.26
CA LYS A 44 18.06 19.69 9.71
C LYS A 44 18.16 19.61 8.19
N ALA A 45 17.08 19.23 7.54
CA ALA A 45 17.04 19.13 6.08
C ALA A 45 17.32 20.50 5.48
N SER A 46 18.23 20.57 4.51
CA SER A 46 18.48 21.81 3.79
C SER A 46 17.21 22.24 3.05
N PRO A 47 16.86 23.55 3.00
CA PRO A 47 15.71 24.03 2.25
C PRO A 47 15.73 23.62 0.77
N LYS A 48 16.93 23.41 0.20
CA LYS A 48 17.11 22.87 -1.16
C LYS A 48 16.68 21.40 -1.28
N GLN A 49 17.01 20.58 -0.28
CA GLN A 49 16.61 19.16 -0.27
C GLN A 49 15.09 19.01 -0.10
N LEU A 50 14.48 19.88 0.70
CA LEU A 50 13.03 19.91 0.88
C LEU A 50 12.29 20.31 -0.41
N SER A 51 12.79 21.29 -1.15
CA SER A 51 12.17 21.72 -2.41
C SER A 51 12.31 20.66 -3.51
N GLU A 52 13.46 20.02 -3.62
CA GLU A 52 13.68 18.89 -4.53
C GLU A 52 12.76 17.72 -4.22
N LEU A 53 12.65 17.33 -2.95
CA LEU A 53 11.77 16.25 -2.52
C LEU A 53 10.30 16.56 -2.82
N ARG A 54 9.86 17.80 -2.54
CA ARG A 54 8.50 18.26 -2.85
C ARG A 54 8.21 18.17 -4.34
N ASN A 55 9.15 18.57 -5.18
CA ASN A 55 9.00 18.53 -6.63
C ASN A 55 8.92 17.10 -7.17
N LYS A 56 9.76 16.20 -6.64
CA LYS A 56 9.74 14.78 -6.96
C LYS A 56 8.41 14.11 -6.57
N LEU A 57 7.92 14.38 -5.36
CA LEU A 57 6.63 13.86 -4.91
C LEU A 57 5.47 14.39 -5.77
N LYS A 58 5.56 15.64 -6.23
CA LYS A 58 4.53 16.24 -7.09
C LYS A 58 4.52 15.60 -8.48
N SER A 59 5.68 15.29 -9.07
CA SER A 59 5.76 14.63 -10.38
C SER A 59 5.25 13.19 -10.30
N GLU A 60 5.65 12.43 -9.29
CA GLU A 60 5.16 11.06 -9.07
C GLU A 60 3.65 11.02 -8.85
N LYS A 61 3.11 11.95 -8.06
CA LYS A 61 1.66 12.07 -7.84
C LYS A 61 0.90 12.38 -9.13
N ARG A 62 1.44 13.23 -10.01
CA ARG A 62 0.82 13.54 -11.31
C ARG A 62 0.73 12.29 -12.19
N LEU A 63 1.82 11.53 -12.31
CA LEU A 63 1.84 10.30 -13.10
C LEU A 63 0.88 9.24 -12.54
N ARG A 64 0.83 9.08 -11.22
CA ARG A 64 -0.11 8.17 -10.56
C ARG A 64 -1.56 8.59 -10.82
N ASN A 65 -1.87 9.87 -10.64
CA ASN A 65 -3.22 10.39 -10.85
C ASN A 65 -3.66 10.22 -12.30
N LEU A 66 -2.76 10.43 -13.28
CA LEU A 66 -3.07 10.22 -14.70
C LEU A 66 -3.46 8.76 -14.98
N LYS A 67 -2.71 7.79 -14.43
CA LYS A 67 -3.06 6.36 -14.54
C LYS A 67 -4.42 6.05 -13.92
N ILE A 68 -4.71 6.63 -12.75
CA ILE A 68 -6.00 6.47 -12.06
C ILE A 68 -7.14 7.04 -12.90
N TYR A 69 -7.01 8.26 -13.42
CA TYR A 69 -8.06 8.89 -14.24
C TYR A 69 -8.33 8.12 -15.53
N LEU A 70 -7.28 7.59 -16.16
CA LEU A 70 -7.43 6.77 -17.36
C LEU A 70 -8.21 5.49 -17.05
N PHE A 71 -7.82 4.78 -15.99
CA PHE A 71 -8.50 3.56 -15.55
C PHE A 71 -9.97 3.81 -15.16
N VAL A 72 -10.23 4.84 -14.35
CA VAL A 72 -11.58 5.23 -13.95
C VAL A 72 -12.40 5.63 -15.17
N GLY A 73 -11.84 6.41 -16.09
CA GLY A 73 -12.53 6.84 -17.31
C GLY A 73 -12.97 5.66 -18.18
N VAL A 74 -12.12 4.65 -18.36
CA VAL A 74 -12.46 3.43 -19.10
C VAL A 74 -13.57 2.64 -18.42
N ILE A 75 -13.54 2.50 -17.09
CA ILE A 75 -14.59 1.78 -16.37
C ILE A 75 -15.91 2.54 -16.44
N THR A 76 -15.88 3.85 -16.19
CA THR A 76 -17.08 4.69 -16.22
C THR A 76 -17.70 4.71 -17.61
N SER A 77 -16.90 4.79 -18.68
CA SER A 77 -17.42 4.74 -20.05
C SER A 77 -18.05 3.39 -20.38
N ALA A 78 -17.45 2.28 -19.94
CA ALA A 78 -18.02 0.95 -20.10
C ALA A 78 -19.37 0.81 -19.38
N ILE A 79 -19.46 1.29 -18.13
CA ILE A 79 -20.70 1.27 -17.35
C ILE A 79 -21.79 2.09 -18.04
N ILE A 80 -21.47 3.31 -18.48
CA ILE A 80 -22.42 4.17 -19.21
C ILE A 80 -22.85 3.49 -20.51
N GLY A 81 -21.93 2.90 -21.27
CA GLY A 81 -22.25 2.19 -22.51
C GLY A 81 -23.21 1.03 -22.29
N VAL A 82 -23.01 0.24 -21.24
CA VAL A 82 -23.94 -0.85 -20.87
C VAL A 82 -25.30 -0.29 -20.46
N LEU A 83 -25.34 0.76 -19.63
CA LEU A 83 -26.60 1.38 -19.22
C LEU A 83 -27.39 1.93 -20.42
N VAL A 84 -26.72 2.58 -21.38
CA VAL A 84 -27.35 3.09 -22.60
C VAL A 84 -27.83 1.95 -23.50
N TYR A 85 -27.11 0.83 -23.58
CA TYR A 85 -27.52 -0.32 -24.39
C TYR A 85 -28.79 -1.02 -23.86
N TYR A 86 -28.99 -1.03 -22.55
CA TYR A 86 -30.14 -1.68 -21.89
C TYR A 86 -31.27 -0.72 -21.48
N ALA A 87 -31.12 0.59 -21.74
CA ALA A 87 -32.16 1.60 -21.56
C ALA A 87 -32.98 1.79 -22.83
#